data_AF-A0A550GZS5-F1
#
_entry.id   AF-A0A550GZS5-F1
#
_cell.length_a   1.000
_cell.length_b   1.000
_cell.length_c   1.000
_cell.angle_alpha   90.00
_cell.angle_beta   90.00
_cell.angle_gamma   90.00
#
_symmetry.space_group_name_H-M   'P 1'
#
loop_
_entity.id
_entity.type
_entity.pdbx_description
1 polymer ?
#
loop_
_entity_poly.entity_id
_entity_poly.type
_entity_poly.pdbx_seq_one_letter_code
_entity_poly.pdbx_strand_id
1 'polypeptide(L)'
;MSYQIPSITEPKPLKENEIVLVTSGDLRLSANQECWPAQKAMEDKVGKVFDKLGYKIVRGHPYDSNLKHGFIWNQRMGMDVFKKIPKDARVIVAESVWQYSHHVLAGLLDHKGPILTLANWSGQWPGLVGMLNMNASLTKMGIKYSTIWSIDFEDEFFLKAVKQWLKEGKITHDTSHARPLDVAKLPKKEVELGKALAKQLRSEKAVMGIFDEGCMGMYNGIIEDELLNPLGIYKERLSQSALVAKMRTVSDAEAQNIRDWLDLKGMTFVTGRDE
;
A
#
# COMPACT_ATOMS: atom_id res chain seq x y z
N MET A 1 -26.75 31.94 -23.37
CA MET A 1 -26.03 31.67 -22.10
C MET A 1 -24.61 31.27 -22.44
N SER A 2 -23.59 31.92 -21.89
CA SER A 2 -22.19 31.53 -22.08
C SER A 2 -21.77 30.58 -20.97
N TYR A 3 -21.40 29.34 -21.31
CA TYR A 3 -20.83 28.40 -20.33
C TYR A 3 -19.43 28.86 -19.92
N GLN A 4 -19.10 28.75 -18.63
CA GLN A 4 -17.72 28.88 -18.16
C GLN A 4 -17.01 27.55 -18.35
N ILE A 5 -16.04 27.52 -19.25
CA ILE A 5 -15.18 26.36 -19.45
C ILE A 5 -14.01 26.46 -18.45
N PRO A 6 -13.80 25.46 -17.59
CA PRO A 6 -12.70 25.48 -16.63
C PRO A 6 -11.35 25.43 -17.35
N SER A 7 -10.39 26.22 -16.87
CA SER A 7 -9.00 26.16 -17.32
C SER A 7 -8.18 25.25 -16.40
N ILE A 8 -7.27 24.48 -16.99
CA ILE A 8 -6.34 23.62 -16.25
C ILE A 8 -5.14 24.46 -15.84
N THR A 9 -4.76 24.38 -14.56
CA THR A 9 -3.53 24.98 -14.05
C THR A 9 -2.44 23.91 -14.03
N GLU A 10 -1.40 24.09 -14.83
CA GLU A 10 -0.23 23.22 -14.83
C GLU A 10 0.83 23.70 -13.82
N PRO A 11 1.48 22.79 -13.08
CA PRO A 11 2.56 23.14 -12.16
C PRO A 11 3.81 23.60 -12.93
N LYS A 12 4.63 24.44 -12.28
CA LYS A 12 5.91 24.87 -12.87
C LYS A 12 6.86 23.67 -12.98
N PRO A 13 7.63 23.53 -14.08
CA PRO A 13 8.66 22.51 -14.19
C PRO A 13 9.67 22.58 -13.04
N LEU A 14 10.16 21.43 -12.60
CA LEU A 14 11.27 21.31 -11.65
C LEU A 14 12.61 21.41 -12.38
N LYS A 15 13.68 21.69 -11.64
CA LYS A 15 15.03 21.55 -12.18
C LYS A 15 15.33 20.08 -12.45
N GLU A 16 16.20 19.80 -13.42
CA GLU A 16 16.52 18.44 -13.85
C GLU A 16 17.06 17.55 -12.71
N ASN A 17 17.77 18.15 -11.76
CA ASN A 17 18.32 17.47 -10.59
C ASN A 17 17.43 17.54 -9.34
N GLU A 18 16.20 18.05 -9.44
CA GLU A 18 15.23 18.05 -8.35
C GLU A 18 14.32 16.82 -8.43
N ILE A 19 14.04 16.23 -7.26
CA ILE A 19 13.20 15.04 -7.10
C ILE A 19 12.18 15.34 -6.01
N VAL A 20 10.91 15.05 -6.26
CA VAL A 20 9.88 15.27 -5.25
C VAL A 20 9.75 14.06 -4.34
N LEU A 21 9.87 14.26 -3.04
CA LEU A 21 9.57 13.25 -2.03
C LEU A 21 8.19 13.47 -1.44
N VAL A 22 7.37 12.42 -1.45
CA VAL A 22 6.08 12.35 -0.77
C VAL A 22 6.07 11.15 0.18
N THR A 23 5.29 11.24 1.26
CA THR A 23 5.04 10.13 2.20
C THR A 23 3.58 10.15 2.61
N SER A 24 2.97 8.97 2.62
CA SER A 24 1.59 8.74 3.03
C SER A 24 1.55 8.24 4.47
N GLY A 25 0.54 8.64 5.24
CA GLY A 25 0.40 8.26 6.64
C GLY A 25 -0.67 7.22 6.90
N ASP A 26 -0.81 6.91 8.19
CA ASP A 26 -1.90 6.17 8.80
C ASP A 26 -3.18 7.04 8.89
N LEU A 27 -4.37 6.43 8.98
CA LEU A 27 -5.61 7.17 9.31
C LEU A 27 -5.68 7.57 10.79
N ARG A 28 -4.92 6.90 11.65
CA ARG A 28 -4.86 7.18 13.08
C ARG A 28 -3.83 8.28 13.33
N LEU A 29 -4.29 9.41 13.85
CA LEU A 29 -3.43 10.55 14.20
C LEU A 29 -2.30 10.16 15.16
N SER A 30 -2.60 9.35 16.18
CA SER A 30 -1.60 8.89 17.16
C SER A 30 -0.47 8.10 16.50
N ALA A 31 -0.79 7.18 15.58
CA ALA A 31 0.21 6.42 14.85
C ALA A 31 1.11 7.34 14.01
N ASN A 32 0.54 8.35 13.34
CA ASN A 32 1.31 9.33 12.58
C ASN A 32 2.24 10.16 13.46
N GLN A 33 1.77 10.62 14.63
CA GLN A 33 2.58 11.40 15.56
C GLN A 33 3.74 10.56 16.11
N GLU A 34 3.47 9.32 16.49
CA GLU A 34 4.47 8.37 17.00
C GLU A 34 5.56 8.05 15.96
N CYS A 35 5.16 7.84 14.70
CA CYS A 35 6.07 7.41 13.64
C CYS A 35 6.79 8.56 12.94
N TRP A 36 6.34 9.82 13.11
CA TRP A 36 6.92 10.96 12.42
C TRP A 36 8.44 11.14 12.65
N PRO A 37 8.99 11.00 13.88
CA PRO A 37 10.42 11.09 14.10
C PRO A 37 11.23 10.07 13.27
N ALA A 38 10.72 8.84 13.13
CA ALA A 38 11.36 7.80 12.33
C ALA A 38 11.34 8.15 10.83
N GLN A 39 10.21 8.64 10.32
CA GLN A 39 10.09 9.12 8.95
C GLN A 39 11.05 10.27 8.67
N LYS A 40 11.08 11.29 9.53
CA LYS A 40 11.96 12.44 9.34
C LYS A 40 13.45 12.05 9.36
N ALA A 41 13.83 11.14 10.26
CA ALA A 41 15.19 10.62 10.33
C ALA A 41 15.59 9.84 9.06
N MET A 42 14.66 9.05 8.50
CA MET A 42 14.88 8.39 7.21
C MET A 42 15.06 9.41 6.08
N GLU A 43 14.16 10.40 5.99
CA GLU A 43 14.23 11.45 4.96
C GLU A 43 15.54 12.23 5.02
N ASP A 44 16.08 12.50 6.22
CA ASP A 44 17.36 13.18 6.39
C ASP A 44 18.55 12.33 5.91
N LYS A 45 18.53 11.02 6.17
CA LYS A 45 19.56 10.10 5.66
C LYS A 45 19.51 10.00 4.14
N VAL A 46 18.32 9.78 3.59
CA VAL A 46 18.09 9.68 2.14
C VAL A 46 18.47 11.00 1.46
N GLY A 47 18.06 12.15 2.00
CA GLY A 47 18.44 13.48 1.50
C GLY A 47 19.95 13.63 1.34
N LYS A 48 20.73 13.30 2.38
CA LYS A 48 22.20 13.34 2.33
C LYS A 48 22.80 12.45 1.25
N VAL A 49 22.21 11.27 1.00
CA VAL A 49 22.68 10.38 -0.07
C VAL A 49 22.43 11.00 -1.44
N PHE A 50 21.24 11.53 -1.70
CA PHE A 50 20.92 12.16 -2.97
C PHE A 50 21.73 13.45 -3.21
N ASP A 51 21.96 14.25 -2.16
CA ASP A 51 22.78 15.46 -2.24
C ASP A 51 24.23 15.12 -2.67
N LYS A 52 24.82 14.06 -2.09
CA LYS A 52 26.15 13.55 -2.49
C LYS A 52 26.20 13.06 -3.95
N LEU A 53 25.06 12.67 -4.51
CA LEU A 53 24.91 12.27 -5.91
C LEU A 53 24.55 13.44 -6.85
N GLY A 54 24.47 14.67 -6.33
CA GLY A 54 24.18 15.88 -7.10
C GLY A 54 22.69 16.16 -7.33
N TYR A 55 21.81 15.42 -6.65
CA TYR A 55 20.36 15.58 -6.73
C TYR A 55 19.79 16.18 -5.45
N LYS A 56 18.82 17.07 -5.59
CA LYS A 56 18.14 17.71 -4.47
C LYS A 56 16.76 17.10 -4.27
N ILE A 57 16.52 16.55 -3.08
CA ILE A 57 15.17 16.14 -2.69
C ILE A 57 14.37 17.36 -2.24
N VAL A 58 13.21 17.57 -2.87
CA VAL A 58 12.23 18.58 -2.50
C VAL A 58 11.03 17.87 -1.89
N ARG A 59 10.71 18.20 -0.63
CA ARG A 59 9.53 17.63 0.02
C ARG A 59 8.26 18.20 -0.61
N GLY A 60 7.36 17.34 -1.08
CA GLY A 60 6.13 17.74 -1.78
C GLY A 60 5.06 18.37 -0.89
N HIS A 61 5.20 18.23 0.44
CA HIS A 61 4.26 18.75 1.43
C HIS A 61 4.97 19.11 2.75
N PRO A 62 4.50 20.15 3.46
CA PRO A 62 5.13 20.59 4.70
C PRO A 62 4.78 19.68 5.89
N TYR A 63 5.56 19.81 6.97
CA TYR A 63 5.13 19.37 8.29
C TYR A 63 3.97 20.25 8.79
N ASP A 64 2.97 19.62 9.41
CA ASP A 64 1.85 20.33 10.04
C ASP A 64 2.06 20.38 11.57
N SER A 65 2.20 21.59 12.13
CA SER A 65 2.43 21.79 13.56
C SER A 65 1.22 21.44 14.43
N ASN A 66 0.01 21.53 13.88
CA ASN A 66 -1.21 21.20 14.60
C ASN A 66 -1.41 19.68 14.67
N LEU A 67 -1.16 18.98 13.55
CA LEU A 67 -1.22 17.52 13.48
C LEU A 67 0.02 16.84 14.08
N LYS A 68 1.12 17.58 14.20
CA LYS A 68 2.42 17.13 14.72
C LYS A 68 3.08 16.02 13.88
N HIS A 69 2.82 16.01 12.58
CA HIS A 69 3.48 15.13 11.63
C HIS A 69 3.51 15.74 10.24
N GLY A 70 4.32 15.18 9.35
CA GLY A 70 4.39 15.59 7.96
C GLY A 70 3.73 14.65 6.96
N PHE A 71 2.97 13.62 7.35
CA PHE A 71 2.35 12.71 6.40
C PHE A 71 1.17 13.31 5.61
N ILE A 72 0.96 12.83 4.37
CA ILE A 72 -0.33 12.96 3.69
C ILE A 72 -1.30 12.00 4.37
N TRP A 73 -2.37 12.53 4.96
CA TRP A 73 -3.25 11.76 5.84
C TRP A 73 -4.68 11.59 5.31
N ASN A 74 -4.97 12.13 4.12
CA ASN A 74 -6.23 11.88 3.41
C ASN A 74 -6.07 12.08 1.89
N GLN A 75 -7.04 11.59 1.13
CA GLN A 75 -7.04 11.65 -0.33
C GLN A 75 -7.13 13.08 -0.89
N ARG A 76 -7.92 13.97 -0.28
CA ARG A 76 -8.06 15.36 -0.73
C ARG A 76 -6.73 16.10 -0.67
N MET A 77 -6.03 15.98 0.45
CA MET A 77 -4.69 16.54 0.66
C MET A 77 -3.71 15.99 -0.38
N GLY A 78 -3.72 14.67 -0.62
CA GLY A 78 -2.82 14.10 -1.62
C GLY A 78 -3.09 14.62 -3.03
N MET A 79 -4.35 14.78 -3.43
CA MET A 79 -4.67 15.43 -4.70
C MET A 79 -4.15 16.88 -4.78
N ASP A 80 -4.23 17.64 -3.68
CA ASP A 80 -3.75 19.02 -3.63
C ASP A 80 -2.22 19.11 -3.67
N VAL A 81 -1.54 18.10 -3.12
CA VAL A 81 -0.08 17.91 -3.23
C VAL A 81 0.30 17.62 -4.69
N PHE A 82 -0.29 16.61 -5.30
CA PHE A 82 0.07 16.18 -6.66
C PHE A 82 -0.32 17.19 -7.73
N LYS A 83 -1.33 18.04 -7.50
CA LYS A 83 -1.64 19.19 -8.38
C LYS A 83 -0.44 20.15 -8.54
N LYS A 84 0.48 20.17 -7.58
CA LYS A 84 1.68 21.03 -7.58
C LYS A 84 2.94 20.32 -8.10
N ILE A 85 2.85 19.03 -8.43
CA ILE A 85 3.98 18.21 -8.90
C ILE A 85 3.85 18.03 -10.41
N PRO A 86 4.86 18.43 -11.22
CA PRO A 86 4.86 18.12 -12.65
C PRO A 86 4.72 16.62 -12.91
N LYS A 87 3.84 16.25 -13.85
CA LYS A 87 3.51 14.85 -14.13
C LYS A 87 4.70 14.02 -14.60
N ASP A 88 5.72 14.66 -15.16
CA ASP A 88 6.95 14.06 -15.66
C ASP A 88 8.10 14.07 -14.64
N ALA A 89 7.91 14.69 -13.47
CA ALA A 89 8.93 14.77 -12.43
C ALA A 89 9.32 13.38 -11.89
N ARG A 90 10.57 13.25 -11.43
CA ARG A 90 10.97 12.10 -10.60
C ARG A 90 10.28 12.21 -9.23
N VAL A 91 9.59 11.15 -8.81
CA VAL A 91 8.89 11.09 -7.52
C VAL A 91 9.42 9.93 -6.68
N ILE A 92 9.71 10.20 -5.42
CA ILE A 92 9.98 9.20 -4.39
C ILE A 92 8.77 9.14 -3.46
N VAL A 93 8.18 7.95 -3.31
CA VAL A 93 7.22 7.64 -2.25
C VAL A 93 8.00 6.95 -1.13
N ALA A 94 8.32 7.69 -0.07
CA ALA A 94 9.20 7.23 1.00
C ALA A 94 8.40 6.88 2.27
N GLU A 95 8.52 5.65 2.77
CA GLU A 95 7.72 5.17 3.91
C GLU A 95 8.58 4.57 5.03
N SER A 96 8.43 5.13 6.23
CA SER A 96 8.87 4.56 7.52
C SER A 96 7.71 4.13 8.41
N VAL A 97 6.47 4.18 7.92
CA VAL A 97 5.25 3.89 8.66
C VAL A 97 4.30 3.02 7.83
N TRP A 98 3.27 2.48 8.49
CA TRP A 98 2.11 1.93 7.79
C TRP A 98 1.36 3.08 7.12
N GLN A 99 0.93 2.86 5.88
CA GLN A 99 0.31 3.91 5.08
C GLN A 99 -0.89 3.39 4.30
N TYR A 100 -1.78 4.32 3.97
CA TYR A 100 -3.02 4.06 3.27
C TYR A 100 -2.90 4.59 1.84
N SER A 101 -2.79 3.67 0.86
CA SER A 101 -2.39 4.02 -0.51
C SER A 101 -3.31 5.02 -1.20
N HIS A 102 -4.61 5.03 -0.83
CA HIS A 102 -5.60 5.95 -1.39
C HIS A 102 -5.24 7.44 -1.20
N HIS A 103 -4.40 7.78 -0.21
CA HIS A 103 -3.93 9.15 0.00
C HIS A 103 -3.21 9.70 -1.23
N VAL A 104 -2.37 8.90 -1.89
CA VAL A 104 -1.52 9.35 -3.01
C VAL A 104 -1.94 8.76 -4.35
N LEU A 105 -2.92 7.84 -4.35
CA LEU A 105 -3.38 7.09 -5.52
C LEU A 105 -3.71 7.98 -6.71
N ALA A 106 -4.56 9.00 -6.51
CA ALA A 106 -5.00 9.88 -7.58
C ALA A 106 -3.85 10.63 -8.25
N GLY A 107 -2.82 10.97 -7.48
CA GLY A 107 -1.64 11.64 -7.99
C GLY A 107 -0.72 10.71 -8.78
N LEU A 108 -0.49 9.51 -8.24
CA LEU A 108 0.41 8.52 -8.86
C LEU A 108 -0.19 7.86 -10.09
N LEU A 109 -1.52 7.72 -10.16
CA LEU A 109 -2.21 7.13 -11.32
C LEU A 109 -1.99 7.95 -12.61
N ASP A 110 -2.01 9.27 -12.51
CA ASP A 110 -1.81 10.19 -13.65
C ASP A 110 -0.34 10.55 -13.90
N HIS A 111 0.56 10.05 -13.05
CA HIS A 111 1.98 10.38 -13.09
C HIS A 111 2.69 9.64 -14.22
N LYS A 112 3.56 10.34 -14.93
CA LYS A 112 4.28 9.85 -16.12
C LYS A 112 5.78 9.73 -15.90
N GLY A 113 6.32 10.46 -14.93
CA GLY A 113 7.73 10.42 -14.57
C GLY A 113 8.13 9.15 -13.80
N PRO A 114 9.44 8.91 -13.61
CA PRO A 114 9.92 7.78 -12.82
C PRO A 114 9.42 7.84 -11.37
N ILE A 115 8.89 6.72 -10.89
CA ILE A 115 8.46 6.54 -9.49
C ILE A 115 9.44 5.59 -8.80
N LEU A 116 9.93 5.98 -7.64
CA LEU A 116 10.68 5.13 -6.71
C LEU A 116 9.90 4.99 -5.41
N THR A 117 9.55 3.77 -5.01
CA THR A 117 9.10 3.48 -3.66
C THR A 117 10.33 3.14 -2.80
N LEU A 118 10.43 3.77 -1.63
CA LEU A 118 11.60 3.67 -0.75
C LEU A 118 11.14 3.44 0.68
N ALA A 119 11.75 2.48 1.39
CA ALA A 119 11.45 2.26 2.81
C ALA A 119 12.69 2.05 3.68
N ASN A 120 12.50 2.25 4.98
CA ASN A 120 13.40 1.71 5.98
C ASN A 120 13.19 0.19 6.17
N TRP A 121 14.23 -0.50 6.60
CA TRP A 121 14.13 -1.86 7.15
C TRP A 121 14.15 -1.78 8.68
N SER A 122 13.02 -2.04 9.33
CA SER A 122 12.88 -1.93 10.79
C SER A 122 11.91 -2.99 11.33
N GLY A 123 12.27 -3.60 12.47
CA GLY A 123 11.34 -4.44 13.23
C GLY A 123 10.37 -3.64 14.12
N GLN A 124 10.62 -2.35 14.32
CA GLN A 124 9.79 -1.47 15.14
C GLN A 124 8.78 -0.70 14.30
N TRP A 125 9.20 -0.16 13.15
CA TRP A 125 8.39 0.72 12.32
C TRP A 125 8.02 0.04 10.99
N PRO A 126 6.73 -0.03 10.63
CA PRO A 126 6.25 -0.87 9.52
C PRO A 126 6.40 -0.21 8.12
N GLY A 127 7.48 0.55 7.89
CA GLY A 127 7.70 1.24 6.60
C GLY A 127 7.80 0.31 5.41
N LEU A 128 8.49 -0.83 5.56
CA LEU A 128 8.57 -1.84 4.50
C LEU A 128 7.19 -2.43 4.17
N VAL A 129 6.35 -2.64 5.19
CA VAL A 129 4.96 -3.14 4.99
C VAL A 129 4.13 -2.07 4.27
N GLY A 130 4.24 -0.81 4.68
CA GLY A 130 3.59 0.33 4.01
C GLY A 130 4.02 0.49 2.55
N MET A 131 5.32 0.34 2.26
CA MET A 131 5.85 0.37 0.89
C MET A 131 5.37 -0.83 0.05
N LEU A 132 5.32 -2.04 0.61
CA LEU A 132 4.79 -3.20 -0.12
C LEU A 132 3.30 -3.05 -0.45
N ASN A 133 2.52 -2.44 0.45
CA ASN A 133 1.13 -2.06 0.19
C ASN A 133 1.03 -1.07 -1.00
N MET A 134 1.91 -0.07 -1.05
CA MET A 134 1.99 0.87 -2.18
C MET A 134 2.39 0.16 -3.48
N ASN A 135 3.40 -0.72 -3.43
CA ASN A 135 3.88 -1.50 -4.57
C ASN A 135 2.78 -2.36 -5.18
N ALA A 136 2.01 -3.07 -4.34
CA ALA A 136 0.86 -3.86 -4.78
C ALA A 136 -0.21 -2.98 -5.44
N SER A 137 -0.44 -1.77 -4.89
CA SER A 137 -1.40 -0.82 -5.44
C SER A 137 -0.95 -0.26 -6.80
N LEU A 138 0.33 0.11 -6.95
CA LEU A 138 0.91 0.56 -8.21
C LEU A 138 0.89 -0.55 -9.27
N THR A 139 1.24 -1.77 -8.89
CA THR A 139 1.16 -2.95 -9.77
C THR A 139 -0.25 -3.18 -10.25
N LYS A 140 -1.23 -3.14 -9.34
CA LYS A 140 -2.64 -3.28 -9.67
C LYS A 140 -3.12 -2.23 -10.68
N MET A 141 -2.65 -0.98 -10.55
CA MET A 141 -2.95 0.10 -11.50
C MET A 141 -2.20 -0.02 -12.84
N GLY A 142 -1.27 -0.97 -13.00
CA GLY A 142 -0.39 -1.05 -14.16
C GLY A 142 0.65 0.09 -14.23
N ILE A 143 0.90 0.77 -13.10
CA ILE A 143 1.88 1.86 -13.03
C ILE A 143 3.28 1.26 -12.82
N LYS A 144 4.22 1.68 -13.66
CA LYS A 144 5.63 1.27 -13.53
C LYS A 144 6.29 2.03 -12.37
N TYR A 145 7.00 1.30 -11.52
CA TYR A 145 7.76 1.86 -10.42
C TYR A 145 9.03 1.04 -10.20
N SER A 146 9.99 1.63 -9.51
CA SER A 146 11.11 0.92 -8.91
C SER A 146 10.95 0.89 -7.40
N THR A 147 11.55 -0.08 -6.73
CA THR A 147 11.47 -0.21 -5.28
C THR A 147 12.83 -0.46 -4.68
N ILE A 148 13.09 0.11 -3.50
CA ILE A 148 14.32 -0.10 -2.75
C ILE A 148 14.06 0.06 -1.24
N TRP A 149 14.88 -0.57 -0.42
CA TRP A 149 14.87 -0.38 1.03
C TRP A 149 16.28 -0.54 1.57
N SER A 150 16.52 -0.04 2.77
CA SER A 150 17.78 -0.23 3.48
C SER A 150 17.60 -0.05 4.99
N ILE A 151 18.56 -0.57 5.75
CA ILE A 151 18.68 -0.32 7.20
C ILE A 151 19.25 1.08 7.46
N ASP A 152 20.28 1.49 6.71
CA ASP A 152 21.05 2.72 6.95
C ASP A 152 21.19 3.65 5.73
N PHE A 153 20.83 3.18 4.54
CA PHE A 153 20.94 3.86 3.24
C PHE A 153 22.38 4.09 2.75
N GLU A 154 23.35 3.39 3.33
CA GLU A 154 24.78 3.50 2.97
C GLU A 154 25.33 2.21 2.34
N ASP A 155 24.58 1.11 2.40
CA ASP A 155 24.96 -0.16 1.81
C ASP A 155 25.06 -0.11 0.26
N GLU A 156 25.91 -0.99 -0.29
CA GLU A 156 26.18 -1.03 -1.73
C GLU A 156 24.92 -1.36 -2.56
N PHE A 157 24.02 -2.20 -2.03
CA PHE A 157 22.78 -2.56 -2.70
C PHE A 157 21.89 -1.32 -2.91
N PHE A 158 21.72 -0.49 -1.88
CA PHE A 158 21.00 0.77 -1.96
C PHE A 158 21.69 1.77 -2.90
N LEU A 159 22.99 2.02 -2.70
CA LEU A 159 23.72 3.03 -3.47
C LEU A 159 23.79 2.71 -4.97
N LYS A 160 23.99 1.44 -5.34
CA LYS A 160 24.00 0.99 -6.73
C LYS A 160 22.63 1.14 -7.37
N ALA A 161 21.57 0.74 -6.67
CA ALA A 161 20.21 0.83 -7.16
C ALA A 161 19.76 2.29 -7.37
N VAL A 162 20.04 3.17 -6.41
CA VAL A 162 19.72 4.61 -6.53
C VAL A 162 20.46 5.25 -7.71
N LYS A 163 21.76 4.96 -7.89
CA LYS A 163 22.52 5.46 -9.05
C LYS A 163 21.92 4.99 -10.38
N GLN A 164 21.50 3.73 -10.47
CA GLN A 164 20.82 3.22 -11.66
C GLN A 164 19.50 3.96 -11.89
N TRP A 165 18.68 4.11 -10.86
CA TRP A 165 17.39 4.79 -10.97
C TRP A 165 17.52 6.25 -11.41
N LEU A 166 18.50 6.99 -10.89
CA LEU A 166 18.76 8.37 -11.28
C LEU A 166 19.10 8.48 -12.79
N LYS A 167 19.91 7.54 -13.29
CA LYS A 167 20.36 7.49 -14.69
C LYS A 167 19.30 6.99 -15.66
N GLU A 168 18.57 5.94 -15.29
CA GLU A 168 17.72 5.17 -16.21
C GLU A 168 16.22 5.31 -15.92
N GLY A 169 15.85 5.92 -14.80
CA GLY A 169 14.47 5.96 -14.31
C GLY A 169 13.95 4.61 -13.80
N LYS A 170 14.82 3.61 -13.65
CA LYS A 170 14.47 2.25 -13.20
C LYS A 170 15.57 1.58 -12.39
N ILE A 171 15.18 0.66 -11.51
CA ILE A 171 16.08 -0.30 -10.83
C ILE A 171 15.86 -1.68 -11.46
N THR A 172 16.94 -2.38 -11.79
CA THR A 172 16.88 -3.79 -12.23
C THR A 172 17.30 -4.70 -11.10
N HIS A 173 16.37 -5.51 -10.61
CA HIS A 173 16.61 -6.49 -9.55
C HIS A 173 16.95 -7.86 -10.13
N ASP A 174 17.84 -8.61 -9.46
CA ASP A 174 18.10 -10.00 -9.80
C ASP A 174 16.90 -10.87 -9.43
N THR A 175 16.24 -11.42 -10.45
CA THR A 175 15.08 -12.30 -10.33
C THR A 175 15.40 -13.73 -10.76
N SER A 176 16.68 -14.09 -10.89
CA SER A 176 17.12 -15.43 -11.32
C SER A 176 16.64 -16.57 -10.40
N HIS A 177 16.33 -16.26 -9.14
CA HIS A 177 15.72 -17.19 -8.19
C HIS A 177 14.26 -17.54 -8.53
N ALA A 178 13.54 -16.64 -9.20
CA ALA A 178 12.18 -16.83 -9.64
C ALA A 178 12.18 -17.46 -11.04
N ARG A 179 11.55 -18.63 -11.17
CA ARG A 179 11.50 -19.40 -12.41
C ARG A 179 10.05 -19.72 -12.79
N PRO A 180 9.71 -19.73 -14.10
CA PRO A 180 8.42 -20.22 -14.55
C PRO A 180 8.13 -21.63 -14.03
N LEU A 181 6.87 -21.87 -13.66
CA LEU A 181 6.40 -23.19 -13.27
C LEU A 181 6.44 -24.14 -14.48
N ASP A 182 7.20 -25.23 -14.36
CA ASP A 182 7.22 -26.31 -15.34
C ASP A 182 6.13 -27.32 -15.00
N VAL A 183 4.96 -27.17 -15.64
CA VAL A 183 3.78 -28.02 -15.41
C VAL A 183 4.08 -29.50 -15.71
N ALA A 184 5.02 -29.80 -16.61
CA ALA A 184 5.37 -31.18 -16.97
C ALA A 184 6.12 -31.92 -15.84
N LYS A 185 6.74 -31.19 -14.91
CA LYS A 185 7.45 -31.75 -13.75
C LYS A 185 6.55 -31.95 -12.53
N LEU A 186 5.32 -31.48 -12.57
CA LEU A 186 4.38 -31.66 -11.48
C LEU A 186 3.88 -33.12 -11.43
N PRO A 187 3.66 -33.68 -10.24
CA PRO A 187 3.10 -35.02 -10.13
C PRO A 187 1.67 -35.07 -10.69
N LYS A 188 1.40 -36.15 -11.44
CA LYS A 188 0.23 -36.22 -12.36
C LYS A 188 -1.10 -36.07 -11.64
N LYS A 189 -1.24 -36.67 -10.45
CA LYS A 189 -2.49 -36.66 -9.68
C LYS A 189 -2.85 -35.25 -9.20
N GLU A 190 -1.87 -34.46 -8.80
CA GLU A 190 -2.02 -33.08 -8.34
C GLU A 190 -2.42 -32.17 -9.52
N VAL A 191 -1.85 -32.41 -10.70
CA VAL A 191 -2.26 -31.72 -11.94
C VAL A 191 -3.70 -32.04 -12.31
N GLU A 192 -4.09 -33.32 -12.26
CA GLU A 192 -5.45 -33.77 -12.53
C GLU A 192 -6.44 -33.15 -11.54
N LEU A 193 -6.13 -33.20 -10.24
CA LEU A 193 -6.93 -32.58 -9.17
C LEU A 193 -7.07 -31.07 -9.37
N GLY A 194 -5.97 -30.35 -9.60
CA GLY A 194 -6.00 -28.91 -9.79
C GLY A 194 -6.85 -28.48 -11.00
N LYS A 195 -6.77 -29.22 -12.11
CA LYS A 195 -7.61 -28.99 -13.29
C LYS A 195 -9.09 -29.31 -13.02
N ALA A 196 -9.36 -30.40 -12.31
CA ALA A 196 -10.71 -30.78 -11.93
C ALA A 196 -11.37 -29.73 -11.04
N LEU A 197 -10.66 -29.28 -9.99
CA LEU A 197 -11.11 -28.21 -9.09
C LEU A 197 -11.34 -26.88 -9.83
N ALA A 198 -10.42 -26.49 -10.71
CA ALA A 198 -10.59 -25.28 -11.52
C ALA A 198 -11.81 -25.36 -12.44
N LYS A 199 -12.07 -26.53 -13.05
CA LYS A 199 -13.27 -26.75 -13.87
C LYS A 199 -14.54 -26.72 -13.02
N GLN A 200 -14.51 -27.36 -11.85
CA GLN A 200 -15.62 -27.36 -10.92
C GLN A 200 -15.97 -25.94 -10.48
N LEU A 201 -15.00 -25.18 -9.96
CA LEU A 201 -15.20 -23.80 -9.52
C LEU A 201 -15.76 -22.91 -10.64
N ARG A 202 -15.25 -23.05 -11.87
CA ARG A 202 -15.76 -22.30 -13.02
C ARG A 202 -17.18 -22.70 -13.44
N SER A 203 -17.60 -23.94 -13.18
CA SER A 203 -18.92 -24.46 -13.56
C SER A 203 -19.97 -24.17 -12.48
N GLU A 204 -19.67 -24.56 -11.25
CA GLU A 204 -20.58 -24.52 -10.09
C GLU A 204 -20.60 -23.15 -9.43
N LYS A 205 -19.55 -22.35 -9.66
CA LYS A 205 -19.34 -21.02 -9.07
C LYS A 205 -19.14 -21.07 -7.56
N ALA A 206 -18.58 -20.00 -7.01
CA ALA A 206 -18.51 -19.77 -5.58
C ALA A 206 -18.92 -18.33 -5.26
N VAL A 207 -19.58 -18.16 -4.12
CA VAL A 207 -19.89 -16.85 -3.55
C VAL A 207 -18.85 -16.54 -2.49
N MET A 208 -18.16 -15.41 -2.64
CA MET A 208 -17.29 -14.82 -1.64
C MET A 208 -18.07 -13.72 -0.91
N GLY A 209 -18.47 -13.99 0.33
CA GLY A 209 -19.11 -13.00 1.19
C GLY A 209 -18.07 -11.99 1.70
N ILE A 210 -18.30 -10.70 1.47
CA ILE A 210 -17.35 -9.63 1.79
C ILE A 210 -18.01 -8.63 2.74
N PHE A 211 -17.44 -8.53 3.93
CA PHE A 211 -17.74 -7.47 4.88
C PHE A 211 -16.68 -6.39 4.75
N ASP A 212 -17.04 -5.29 4.09
CA ASP A 212 -16.16 -4.14 3.82
C ASP A 212 -14.97 -4.45 2.89
N GLU A 213 -15.01 -3.88 1.69
CA GLU A 213 -13.95 -4.04 0.70
C GLU A 213 -13.00 -2.82 0.75
N GLY A 214 -11.69 -3.06 0.62
CA GLY A 214 -10.72 -1.96 0.67
C GLY A 214 -10.49 -1.42 2.09
N CYS A 215 -10.52 -2.31 3.08
CA CYS A 215 -10.14 -2.02 4.46
C CYS A 215 -8.95 -1.07 4.51
N MET A 216 -9.05 -0.02 5.31
CA MET A 216 -7.97 0.95 5.47
C MET A 216 -7.51 1.59 4.15
N GLY A 217 -8.43 1.83 3.21
CA GLY A 217 -8.13 2.51 1.93
C GLY A 217 -6.95 1.89 1.16
N MET A 218 -6.72 0.60 1.38
CA MET A 218 -5.72 -0.21 0.67
C MET A 218 -6.28 -0.51 -0.71
N TYR A 219 -5.75 0.14 -1.73
CA TYR A 219 -6.31 0.03 -3.08
C TYR A 219 -6.12 -1.37 -3.66
N ASN A 220 -5.00 -2.03 -3.32
CA ASN A 220 -4.76 -3.44 -3.59
C ASN A 220 -5.66 -4.41 -2.81
N GLY A 221 -6.31 -3.97 -1.73
CA GLY A 221 -7.28 -4.75 -0.95
C GLY A 221 -8.68 -4.79 -1.57
N ILE A 222 -8.92 -4.02 -2.63
CA ILE A 222 -10.09 -4.10 -3.47
C ILE A 222 -9.74 -5.02 -4.63
N ILE A 223 -10.56 -6.02 -4.95
CA ILE A 223 -10.30 -6.93 -6.08
C ILE A 223 -11.43 -6.79 -7.07
N GLU A 224 -11.17 -6.35 -8.28
CA GLU A 224 -12.19 -6.14 -9.31
C GLU A 224 -12.94 -7.44 -9.62
N ASP A 225 -14.26 -7.34 -9.80
CA ASP A 225 -15.13 -8.47 -10.13
C ASP A 225 -14.66 -9.14 -11.44
N GLU A 226 -14.16 -8.35 -12.38
CA GLU A 226 -13.64 -8.80 -13.68
C GLU A 226 -12.42 -9.72 -13.56
N LEU A 227 -11.68 -9.67 -12.44
CA LEU A 227 -10.56 -10.57 -12.16
C LEU A 227 -11.02 -11.90 -11.55
N LEU A 228 -12.14 -11.90 -10.81
CA LEU A 228 -12.66 -13.07 -10.08
C LEU A 228 -13.71 -13.85 -10.87
N ASN A 229 -14.59 -13.17 -11.60
CA ASN A 229 -15.69 -13.78 -12.35
C ASN A 229 -15.22 -14.84 -13.36
N PRO A 230 -14.12 -14.64 -14.13
CA PRO A 230 -13.60 -15.67 -15.04
C PRO A 230 -13.16 -16.96 -14.33
N LEU A 231 -12.77 -16.85 -13.05
CA LEU A 231 -12.39 -17.97 -12.18
C LEU A 231 -13.62 -18.68 -11.58
N GLY A 232 -14.82 -18.12 -11.74
CA GLY A 232 -16.06 -18.63 -11.16
C GLY A 232 -16.37 -18.09 -9.76
N ILE A 233 -15.64 -17.08 -9.28
CA ILE A 233 -15.84 -16.48 -7.96
C ILE A 233 -16.64 -15.19 -8.12
N TYR A 234 -17.73 -15.03 -7.37
CA TYR A 234 -18.59 -13.85 -7.38
C TYR A 234 -18.69 -13.26 -5.97
N LYS A 235 -18.66 -11.93 -5.87
CA LYS A 235 -18.67 -11.22 -4.59
C LYS A 235 -20.11 -10.93 -4.13
N GLU A 236 -20.47 -11.37 -2.94
CA GLU A 236 -21.66 -10.91 -2.21
C GLU A 236 -21.22 -9.87 -1.18
N ARG A 237 -21.67 -8.63 -1.33
CA ARG A 237 -21.23 -7.51 -0.47
C ARG A 237 -22.20 -7.35 0.69
N LEU A 238 -21.71 -7.59 1.90
CA LEU A 238 -22.49 -7.62 3.13
C LEU A 238 -22.16 -6.40 3.99
N SER A 239 -23.19 -5.79 4.57
CA SER A 239 -22.99 -4.70 5.53
C SER A 239 -22.41 -5.23 6.84
N GLN A 240 -21.38 -4.57 7.37
CA GLN A 240 -20.89 -4.84 8.73
C GLN A 240 -21.99 -4.64 9.79
N SER A 241 -22.94 -3.74 9.57
CA SER A 241 -24.09 -3.57 10.48
C SER A 241 -25.00 -4.80 10.53
N ALA A 242 -25.06 -5.59 9.45
CA ALA A 242 -25.80 -6.84 9.44
C ALA A 242 -25.15 -7.87 10.38
N LEU A 243 -23.81 -7.88 10.49
CA LEU A 243 -23.10 -8.71 11.45
C LEU A 243 -23.45 -8.31 12.89
N VAL A 244 -23.39 -7.00 13.21
CA VAL A 244 -23.77 -6.49 14.54
C VAL A 244 -25.22 -6.81 14.88
N ALA A 245 -26.15 -6.64 13.93
CA ALA A 245 -27.55 -6.99 14.12
C ALA A 245 -27.73 -8.50 14.35
N LYS A 246 -26.99 -9.34 13.61
CA LYS A 246 -27.07 -10.80 13.75
C LYS A 246 -26.50 -11.28 15.07
N MET A 247 -25.41 -10.68 15.56
CA MET A 247 -24.83 -10.97 16.88
C MET A 247 -25.86 -10.80 18.02
N ARG A 248 -26.77 -9.83 17.92
CA ARG A 248 -27.85 -9.62 18.91
C ARG A 248 -28.91 -10.73 18.94
N THR A 249 -28.90 -11.64 17.96
CA THR A 249 -29.81 -12.79 17.91
C THR A 249 -29.21 -14.06 18.50
N VAL A 250 -27.92 -14.04 18.85
CA VAL A 250 -27.23 -15.15 19.53
C VAL A 250 -27.66 -15.11 20.99
N SER A 251 -28.11 -16.25 21.52
CA SER A 251 -28.52 -16.36 22.92
C SER A 251 -27.31 -16.36 23.85
N ASP A 252 -27.49 -15.90 25.09
CA ASP A 252 -26.45 -15.95 26.12
C ASP A 252 -25.95 -17.37 26.36
N ALA A 253 -26.84 -18.37 26.29
CA ALA A 253 -26.48 -19.78 26.44
C ALA A 253 -25.55 -20.25 25.31
N GLU A 254 -25.81 -19.86 24.06
CA GLU A 254 -24.94 -20.18 22.93
C GLU A 254 -23.58 -19.48 23.06
N ALA A 255 -23.58 -18.19 23.42
CA ALA A 255 -22.35 -17.44 23.66
C ALA A 255 -21.51 -18.05 24.79
N GLN A 256 -22.14 -18.46 25.90
CA GLN A 256 -21.47 -19.09 27.02
C GLN A 256 -20.90 -20.46 26.64
N ASN A 257 -21.61 -21.28 25.87
CA ASN A 257 -21.10 -22.57 25.40
C ASN A 257 -19.81 -22.42 24.58
N ILE A 258 -19.73 -21.40 23.71
CA ILE A 258 -18.51 -21.11 22.94
C ILE A 258 -17.40 -20.59 23.87
N ARG A 259 -17.74 -19.76 24.86
CA ARG A 259 -16.79 -19.27 25.84
C ARG A 259 -16.17 -20.42 26.65
N ASP A 260 -17.00 -21.31 27.21
CA ASP A 260 -16.55 -22.47 27.98
C ASP A 260 -15.65 -23.38 27.13
N TRP A 261 -16.00 -23.56 25.86
CA TRP A 261 -15.16 -24.29 24.92
C TRP A 261 -13.78 -23.62 24.71
N LEU A 262 -13.73 -22.29 24.58
CA LEU A 262 -12.47 -21.54 24.46
C LEU A 262 -11.64 -21.62 25.76
N ASP A 263 -12.27 -21.54 26.92
CA ASP A 263 -11.62 -21.71 28.22
C ASP A 263 -11.01 -23.11 28.35
N LEU A 264 -11.74 -24.16 27.93
CA LEU A 264 -11.22 -25.54 27.87
C LEU A 264 -10.06 -25.71 26.88
N LYS A 265 -9.99 -24.89 25.83
CA LYS A 265 -8.83 -24.84 24.91
C LYS A 265 -7.66 -24.02 25.46
N GLY A 266 -7.77 -23.49 26.67
CA GLY A 266 -6.72 -22.73 27.34
C GLY A 266 -6.64 -21.26 26.93
N MET A 267 -7.70 -20.73 26.30
CA MET A 267 -7.79 -19.31 26.02
C MET A 267 -8.10 -18.54 27.31
N THR A 268 -7.25 -17.58 27.67
CA THR A 268 -7.49 -16.72 28.83
C THR A 268 -8.11 -15.40 28.37
N PHE A 269 -9.33 -15.12 28.82
CA PHE A 269 -9.99 -13.84 28.55
C PHE A 269 -9.67 -12.84 29.66
N VAL A 270 -9.22 -11.64 29.28
CA VAL A 270 -9.03 -10.51 30.19
C VAL A 270 -10.16 -9.52 29.95
N THR A 271 -11.29 -9.70 30.65
CA THR A 271 -12.52 -8.91 30.45
C THR A 271 -12.57 -7.60 31.24
N GLY A 272 -11.50 -7.26 31.98
CA GLY A 272 -11.50 -6.12 32.88
C GLY A 272 -12.28 -6.40 34.18
N ARG A 273 -12.65 -5.34 34.89
CA ARG A 273 -13.59 -5.41 36.03
C ARG A 273 -14.99 -5.15 35.48
N ASP A 274 -16.01 -5.79 36.05
CA ASP A 274 -17.40 -5.42 35.76
C ASP A 274 -17.59 -3.93 36.03
N GLU A 275 -18.18 -3.21 35.07
CA GLU A 275 -18.69 -1.84 35.25
C GLU A 275 -20.08 -1.87 35.89
#